data_AF-A0A6H1RIB9-F1
#
_entry.id   AF-A0A6H1RIB9-F1
#
_cell.length_a   1.000
_cell.length_b   1.000
_cell.length_c   1.000
_cell.angle_alpha   90.00
_cell.angle_beta   90.00
_cell.angle_gamma   90.00
#
_symmetry.space_group_name_H-M   'P 1'
#
loop_
_entity.id
_entity.type
_entity.pdbx_description
1 polymer ?
#
loop_
_entity_poly.entity_id
_entity_poly.type
_entity_poly.pdbx_seq_one_letter_code
_entity_poly.pdbx_strand_id
1 'polypeptide(L)' 'MHQLPDTPHIVLPFAARTRCGIHTGDPVLLVADPDRDLLLIDTMTALDHALAPRHAALRDGETP' A
#
# COMPACT_ATOMS: atom_id res chain seq x y z
N MET A 1 -5.13 -6.02 19.02
CA MET A 1 -3.71 -6.09 18.62
C MET A 1 -3.42 -7.51 18.16
N HIS A 2 -2.97 -7.69 16.91
CA HIS A 2 -2.40 -8.97 16.48
C HIS A 2 -0.92 -8.97 16.86
N GLN A 3 -0.48 -9.98 17.61
CA GLN A 3 0.95 -10.19 17.83
C GLN A 3 1.56 -10.64 16.51
N LEU A 4 2.64 -10.00 16.10
CA LEU A 4 3.42 -10.44 14.96
C LEU A 4 4.13 -11.74 15.35
N PRO A 5 3.97 -12.83 14.59
CA PRO A 5 4.74 -14.06 14.82
C PRO A 5 6.23 -13.79 14.59
N ASP A 6 7.10 -14.65 15.15
CA ASP A 6 8.56 -14.62 14.94
C ASP A 6 8.96 -15.03 13.49
N THR A 7 7.99 -15.00 12.58
CA THR A 7 8.15 -15.28 11.16
C THR A 7 8.13 -13.96 10.39
N PRO A 8 8.87 -13.84 9.27
CA PRO A 8 8.97 -12.60 8.51
C PRO A 8 7.70 -12.28 7.68
N HIS A 9 6.53 -12.77 8.09
CA HIS A 9 5.29 -12.74 7.32
C HIS A 9 4.13 -12.26 8.19
N ILE A 10 3.34 -11.33 7.64
CA ILE A 10 2.11 -10.85 8.28
C ILE A 10 0.93 -11.49 7.56
N VAL A 11 0.06 -12.16 8.31
CA VAL A 11 -1.14 -12.77 7.74
C VAL A 11 -2.21 -11.69 7.58
N LEU A 12 -2.63 -11.47 6.34
CA LEU A 12 -3.77 -10.61 6.03
C LEU A 12 -5.07 -11.42 6.12
N PRO A 13 -6.03 -11.03 6.98
CA PRO A 13 -7.33 -11.70 7.05
C PRO A 13 -8.02 -11.70 5.70
N PHE A 14 -8.69 -12.79 5.35
CA PHE A 14 -9.39 -12.95 4.06
C PHE A 14 -10.32 -11.76 3.76
N ALA A 15 -11.12 -11.34 4.75
CA ALA A 15 -12.04 -10.21 4.60
C ALA A 15 -11.32 -8.89 4.25
N ALA A 16 -10.15 -8.63 4.85
CA ALA A 16 -9.35 -7.45 4.55
C ALA A 16 -8.80 -7.52 3.12
N ARG A 17 -8.26 -8.68 2.72
CA ARG A 17 -7.77 -8.89 1.35
C ARG A 17 -8.87 -8.69 0.31
N THR A 18 -10.04 -9.30 0.50
CA THR A 18 -11.17 -9.18 -0.43
C THR A 18 -11.65 -7.73 -0.55
N ARG A 19 -11.74 -7.01 0.57
CA ARG A 19 -12.15 -5.60 0.56
C ARG A 19 -11.15 -4.70 -0.17
N CYS A 20 -9.86 -5.01 -0.06
CA CYS A 20 -8.78 -4.26 -0.69
C CYS A 20 -8.42 -4.79 -2.10
N GLY A 21 -9.06 -5.86 -2.57
CA GLY A 21 -8.74 -6.48 -3.86
C GLY A 21 -7.35 -7.11 -3.92
N ILE A 22 -6.81 -7.58 -2.79
CA ILE A 22 -5.49 -8.22 -2.70
C ILE A 22 -5.66 -9.73 -2.93
N HIS A 23 -4.95 -10.28 -3.91
CA HIS A 23 -4.90 -11.71 -4.20
C HIS A 23 -3.53 -12.30 -3.81
N THR A 24 -3.50 -13.63 -3.70
CA THR A 24 -2.25 -14.35 -3.42
C THR A 24 -1.27 -14.16 -4.58
N GLY A 25 -0.06 -13.68 -4.28
CA GLY A 25 0.99 -13.44 -5.27
C GLY A 25 1.01 -12.00 -5.80
N ASP A 26 0.04 -11.16 -5.42
CA ASP A 26 0.04 -9.76 -5.83
C ASP A 26 1.21 -9.00 -5.17
N PRO A 27 1.96 -8.19 -5.94
CA PRO A 27 2.88 -7.24 -5.36
C PRO A 27 2.12 -6.15 -4.61
N VAL A 28 2.63 -5.76 -3.44
CA VAL A 28 2.08 -4.69 -2.60
C VAL A 28 3.21 -3.80 -2.09
N LEU A 29 2.90 -2.53 -1.88
CA LEU A 29 3.79 -1.59 -1.22
C LEU A 29 3.53 -1.63 0.29
N LEU A 30 4.59 -1.83 1.07
CA LEU A 30 4.56 -1.72 2.53
C LEU A 30 5.18 -0.39 2.95
N VAL A 31 4.44 0.39 3.74
CA VAL A 31 4.89 1.70 4.23
C VAL A 31 4.75 1.74 5.74
N ALA A 32 5.85 2.00 6.44
CA ALA A 32 5.80 2.32 7.86
C ALA A 32 5.44 3.80 8.03
N ASP A 33 4.39 4.07 8.80
CA ASP A 33 4.02 5.40 9.28
C ASP A 33 4.35 5.48 10.78
N PRO A 34 5.55 5.99 11.14
CA PRO A 34 5.99 6.04 12.53
C PRO A 34 5.19 7.05 13.37
N ASP A 35 4.62 8.08 12.76
CA ASP A 35 3.85 9.11 13.48
C ASP A 35 2.53 8.54 13.99
N ARG A 36 1.99 7.53 13.30
CA ARG A 36 0.74 6.86 13.65
C ARG A 36 0.94 5.48 14.27
N ASP A 37 2.18 5.00 14.32
CA ASP A 37 2.54 3.63 14.72
C ASP A 37 1.77 2.57 13.89
N LEU A 38 1.72 2.77 12.56
CA LEU A 38 1.01 1.91 11.63
C LEU A 38 1.91 1.38 10.53
N LEU A 39 1.66 0.14 10.11
CA LEU A 39 2.15 -0.40 8.84
C LEU A 39 1.00 -0.39 7.84
N LEU A 40 1.16 0.40 6.78
CA LEU A 40 0.22 0.53 5.69
C LEU A 40 0.59 -0.44 4.56
N ILE A 41 -0.44 -0.92 3.87
CA ILE A 41 -0.32 -1.84 2.74
C ILE A 41 -1.14 -1.27 1.59
N ASP A 42 -0.47 -0.87 0.52
CA ASP A 42 -1.11 -0.34 -0.68
C ASP A 42 -1.00 -1.35 -1.83
N THR A 43 -2.11 -1.56 -2.53
CA THR A 43 -2.09 -2.30 -3.80
C THR A 43 -1.39 -1.48 -4.87
N MET A 44 -0.85 -2.14 -5.89
CA MET A 44 -0.22 -1.39 -6.99
C MET A 44 -1.21 -0.50 -7.73
N THR A 45 -2.46 -0.95 -7.89
CA THR A 45 -3.53 -0.12 -8.43
C THR A 45 -3.80 1.12 -7.56
N ALA A 46 -3.81 0.97 -6.23
CA ALA A 46 -3.98 2.11 -5.33
C ALA A 46 -2.79 3.08 -5.41
N LEU A 47 -1.57 2.55 -5.52
CA LEU A 47 -0.37 3.36 -5.71
C LEU A 47 -0.44 4.13 -7.05
N ASP A 48 -0.79 3.46 -8.14
CA ASP A 48 -0.94 4.07 -9.46
C ASP A 48 -1.97 5.21 -9.43
N HIS A 49 -3.11 4.99 -8.78
CA HIS A 49 -4.11 6.04 -8.59
C HIS A 49 -3.60 7.21 -7.74
N ALA A 50 -2.83 6.94 -6.68
CA ALA A 50 -2.25 7.99 -5.84
C ALA A 50 -1.15 8.79 -6.56
N LEU A 51 -0.46 8.17 -7.51
CA LEU A 51 0.58 8.81 -8.32
C LEU A 51 0.02 9.48 -9.57
N ALA A 52 -1.14 9.07 -10.08
CA ALA A 52 -1.72 9.61 -11.31
C ALA A 52 -1.80 11.15 -11.35
N PRO A 53 -2.24 11.86 -10.29
CA PRO A 53 -2.23 13.33 -10.28
C PRO A 53 -0.83 13.92 -10.35
N ARG A 54 0.14 13.31 -9.66
CA ARG A 54 1.55 13.75 -9.68
C ARG A 54 2.16 13.54 -11.07
N HIS A 55 1.89 12.39 -11.69
CA HIS A 55 2.32 12.11 -13.06
C HIS A 55 1.67 13.06 -14.08
N ALA A 56 0.41 13.43 -13.89
CA ALA A 56 -0.26 14.44 -14.73
C ALA A 56 0.42 15.81 -14.59
N ALA A 57 0.64 16.28 -13.37
CA ALA A 57 1.32 17.55 -13.11
C ALA A 57 2.75 17.61 -13.70
N LEU A 58 3.48 16.50 -13.67
CA LEU A 58 4.81 16.41 -14.30
C LEU A 58 4.74 16.41 -15.84
N ARG A 59 3.64 15.94 -16.44
CA ARG A 59 3.44 15.96 -17.91
C ARG A 59 3.02 17.33 -18.43
N ASP A 60 2.31 18.12 -17.62
CA ASP A 60 1.87 19.47 -17.96
C ASP A 60 2.99 20.52 -17.81
N GLY A 61 4.16 20.12 -17.32
CA GLY A 61 5.39 20.91 -17.40
C GLY A 61 5.36 22.17 -16.54
N GLU A 62 5.28 22.01 -15.22
CA GLU A 62 5.64 23.10 -14.30
C GLU A 62 6.84 22.66 -13.47
N THR A 63 8.01 23.05 -13.97
CA THR A 63 9.24 23.13 -13.18
C THR A 63 9.08 24.32 -12.23
N PRO A 64 9.41 24.22 -10.93
CA PRO A 64 9.60 25.42 -10.12
C PRO A 64 10.80 26.25 -10.61
#